data_AF-A0A2S9G3J2-F1
#
_entry.id   AF-A0A2S9G3J2-F1
#
_cell.length_a   1.000
_cell.length_b   1.000
_cell.length_c   1.000
_cell.angle_alpha   90.00
_cell.angle_beta   90.00
_cell.angle_gamma   90.00
#
_symmetry.space_group_name_H-M   'P 1'
#
loop_
_entity.id
_entity.type
_entity.pdbx_description
1 polymer ?
#
loop_
_entity_poly.entity_id
_entity_poly.type
_entity_poly.pdbx_seq_one_letter_code
_entity_poly.pdbx_strand_id
1 'polypeptide(L)'
;EYPVHQAPVPVSSPATSDRNFYDRSYFNVLDREGRFMALTGIGYYPRLGVKDAYFLVRRGDTQTAVHLSDAIDDDRLNQNVNGYR
;
A
#
# COMPACT_ATOMS: atom_id res chain seq x y z
N GLU A 1 3.46 -8.66 -5.56
CA GLU A 1 4.81 -8.52 -4.96
C GLU A 1 4.94 -9.56 -3.83
N TYR A 2 6.14 -9.94 -3.41
CA TYR A 2 6.33 -10.82 -2.24
C TYR A 2 6.80 -10.00 -1.04
N PRO A 3 6.13 -10.07 0.12
CA PRO A 3 6.58 -9.36 1.31
C PRO A 3 7.89 -9.96 1.82
N VAL A 4 8.97 -9.16 1.84
CA VAL A 4 10.24 -9.54 2.46
C VAL A 4 10.32 -8.90 3.84
N HIS A 5 10.44 -9.73 4.86
CA HIS A 5 10.45 -9.23 6.24
C HIS A 5 11.85 -8.81 6.70
N GLN A 6 11.87 -7.80 7.56
CA GLN A 6 13.10 -7.16 8.06
C GLN A 6 13.79 -7.90 9.23
N ALA A 7 13.12 -8.90 9.83
CA ALA A 7 13.57 -9.58 11.04
C ALA A 7 13.16 -11.07 11.05
N PRO A 8 13.79 -11.93 11.87
CA PRO A 8 13.44 -13.35 11.98
C PRO A 8 12.21 -13.57 12.90
N VAL A 9 11.14 -12.82 12.66
CA VAL A 9 9.84 -12.94 13.35
C VAL A 9 8.73 -13.09 12.30
N PRO A 10 7.48 -13.43 12.67
CA PRO A 10 6.40 -13.52 11.68
C PRO A 10 6.20 -12.20 10.94
N VAL A 11 5.98 -12.25 9.62
CA VAL A 11 5.81 -11.06 8.75
C VAL A 11 4.65 -10.15 9.20
N SER A 12 3.67 -10.69 9.92
CA SER A 12 2.57 -9.91 10.49
C SER A 12 3.00 -9.00 11.65
N SER A 13 4.15 -9.28 12.26
CA SER A 13 4.69 -8.59 13.44
C SER A 13 5.90 -7.72 13.07
N PRO A 14 5.79 -6.39 13.11
CA PRO A 14 6.93 -5.51 12.88
C PRO A 14 8.03 -5.70 13.93
N ALA A 15 9.29 -5.54 13.51
CA ALA A 15 10.44 -5.58 14.43
C ALA A 15 10.45 -4.40 15.42
N THR A 16 9.75 -3.32 15.09
CA THR A 16 9.65 -2.10 15.90
C THR A 16 8.32 -2.01 16.65
N SER A 17 8.33 -1.29 17.77
CA SER A 17 7.12 -0.87 18.48
C SER A 17 6.52 0.43 17.92
N ASP A 18 7.17 1.07 16.94
CA ASP A 18 6.67 2.30 16.33
C ASP A 18 5.28 2.09 15.73
N ARG A 19 4.33 2.90 16.21
CA ARG A 19 2.94 2.92 15.75
C ARG A 19 2.81 3.24 14.25
N ASN A 20 3.78 3.98 13.69
CA ASN A 20 3.75 4.44 12.31
C ASN A 20 4.44 3.48 11.34
N PHE A 21 4.92 2.31 11.79
CA PHE A 21 5.47 1.30 10.90
C PHE A 21 4.43 0.83 9.87
N TYR A 22 4.88 0.66 8.62
CA TYR A 22 4.07 0.11 7.55
C TYR A 22 4.89 -0.72 6.56
N ASP A 23 4.27 -1.77 6.04
CA ASP A 23 4.72 -2.48 4.84
C ASP A 23 3.92 -1.94 3.66
N ARG A 24 4.58 -1.61 2.54
CA ARG A 24 3.90 -1.06 1.37
C ARG A 24 4.42 -1.63 0.07
N SER A 25 3.47 -1.97 -0.78
CA SER A 25 3.66 -2.33 -2.18
C SER A 25 3.05 -1.24 -3.04
N TYR A 26 3.78 -0.75 -4.04
CA TYR A 26 3.24 0.24 -4.96
C TYR A 26 3.83 0.10 -6.37
N PHE A 27 3.05 0.56 -7.34
CA PHE A 27 3.41 0.56 -8.74
C PHE A 27 3.17 1.94 -9.35
N ASN A 28 4.16 2.40 -10.12
CA ASN A 28 4.12 3.69 -10.79
C ASN A 28 4.11 3.50 -12.30
N VAL A 29 3.17 4.19 -12.96
CA VAL A 29 3.17 4.41 -14.40
C VAL A 29 3.51 5.87 -14.65
N LEU A 30 4.55 6.11 -15.44
CA LEU A 30 4.98 7.43 -15.83
C LEU A 30 4.99 7.53 -17.35
N ASP A 31 4.27 8.51 -17.89
CA ASP A 31 4.46 8.91 -19.29
C ASP A 31 5.84 9.59 -19.42
N ARG A 32 6.61 9.23 -20.47
CA ARG A 32 7.97 9.76 -20.67
C ARG A 32 7.96 11.25 -20.97
N GLU A 33 6.87 11.75 -21.55
CA GLU A 33 6.65 13.17 -21.82
C GLU A 33 5.98 13.91 -20.65
N GLY A 34 5.68 13.21 -19.55
CA GLY A 34 5.13 13.80 -18.34
C GLY A 34 3.67 14.25 -18.44
N ARG A 35 2.92 13.82 -19.47
CA ARG A 35 1.51 14.23 -19.65
C ARG A 35 0.56 13.50 -18.71
N PHE A 36 0.96 12.32 -18.25
CA PHE A 36 0.17 11.43 -17.41
C PHE A 36 1.05 10.67 -16.41
N MET A 37 0.46 10.40 -15.25
CA MET A 37 0.98 9.47 -14.25
C MET A 37 -0.20 8.67 -13.67
N ALA A 38 0.02 7.40 -13.40
CA ALA A 38 -0.85 6.63 -12.51
C ALA A 38 -0.03 5.97 -11.41
N LEU A 39 -0.60 5.92 -10.22
CA LEU A 39 0.00 5.38 -9.02
C LEU A 39 -1.02 4.47 -8.35
N THR A 40 -0.60 3.29 -7.96
CA THR A 40 -1.46 2.41 -7.18
C THR A 40 -0.66 1.60 -6.21
N GLY A 41 -1.24 1.27 -5.08
CA GLY A 41 -0.54 0.55 -4.03
C GLY A 41 -1.42 0.22 -2.86
N ILE A 42 -0.86 -0.58 -1.97
CA ILE A 42 -1.47 -1.03 -0.73
C ILE A 42 -0.43 -0.93 0.39
N GLY A 43 -0.89 -0.52 1.57
CA GLY A 43 -0.12 -0.43 2.80
C GLY A 43 -0.78 -1.20 3.93
N TYR A 44 0.00 -1.96 4.67
CA TYR A 44 -0.41 -2.60 5.92
C TYR A 44 0.17 -1.83 7.10
N TYR A 45 -0.67 -1.50 8.08
CA TYR A 45 -0.30 -0.75 9.28
C TYR A 45 -0.61 -1.59 10.53
N PRO A 46 0.26 -2.56 10.89
CA PRO A 46 -0.08 -3.57 11.90
C PRO A 46 -0.36 -2.99 13.28
N ARG A 47 0.35 -1.92 13.66
CA ARG A 47 0.16 -1.23 14.94
C ARG A 47 -1.08 -0.33 14.97
N LEU A 48 -1.62 0.01 13.80
CA LEU A 48 -2.86 0.78 13.66
C LEU A 48 -4.08 -0.13 13.47
N GLY A 49 -3.88 -1.40 13.13
CA GLY A 49 -4.96 -2.35 12.87
C GLY A 49 -5.68 -2.12 11.54
N VAL A 50 -5.05 -1.41 10.59
CA VAL A 50 -5.67 -1.06 9.30
C VAL A 50 -4.78 -1.47 8.13
N LYS A 51 -5.42 -1.71 6.98
CA LYS A 51 -4.79 -1.81 5.67
C LYS A 51 -5.49 -0.86 4.71
N ASP A 52 -4.72 -0.12 3.96
CA ASP A 52 -5.22 0.90 3.04
C ASP A 52 -4.71 0.64 1.63
N ALA A 53 -5.54 0.92 0.63
CA ALA A 53 -5.16 0.90 -0.76
C ALA A 53 -5.52 2.22 -1.44
N TYR A 54 -4.85 2.51 -2.55
CA TYR A 54 -5.11 3.70 -3.32
C TYR A 54 -4.93 3.48 -4.82
N PHE A 55 -5.66 4.30 -5.58
CA PHE A 55 -5.40 4.54 -6.98
C PHE A 55 -5.42 6.04 -7.23
N LEU A 56 -4.35 6.55 -7.83
CA LEU A 56 -4.15 7.94 -8.16
C LEU A 56 -3.89 8.07 -9.66
N VAL A 57 -4.53 9.04 -10.30
CA VAL A 57 -4.21 9.48 -11.65
C VAL A 57 -3.88 10.96 -11.66
N ARG A 58 -2.82 11.36 -12.35
CA ARG A 58 -2.48 12.75 -12.66
C ARG A 58 -2.65 13.01 -14.15
N ARG A 59 -3.33 14.11 -14.50
CA ARG A 59 -3.45 14.63 -15.88
C ARG A 59 -3.30 16.15 -15.83
N GLY A 60 -2.31 16.68 -16.54
CA GLY A 60 -1.91 18.09 -16.33
C GLY A 60 -1.64 18.33 -14.85
N ASP A 61 -2.07 19.45 -14.27
CA ASP A 61 -1.77 19.77 -12.87
C ASP A 61 -2.77 19.21 -11.85
N THR A 62 -3.71 18.37 -12.29
CA THR A 62 -4.72 17.78 -11.41
C THR A 62 -4.38 16.33 -11.08
N GLN A 63 -4.45 16.00 -9.79
CA GLN A 63 -4.43 14.64 -9.28
C GLN A 63 -5.83 14.27 -8.77
N THR A 64 -6.28 13.07 -9.12
CA THR A 64 -7.53 12.49 -8.60
C THR A 64 -7.18 11.16 -7.97
N ALA A 65 -7.55 11.00 -6.70
CA ALA A 65 -7.23 9.83 -5.91
C ALA A 65 -8.52 9.17 -5.37
N VAL A 66 -8.51 7.85 -5.36
CA VAL A 66 -9.47 7.03 -4.63
C VAL A 66 -8.70 6.30 -3.56
N HIS A 67 -9.23 6.33 -2.34
CA HIS A 67 -8.68 5.66 -1.17
C HIS A 67 -9.66 4.59 -0.71
N LEU A 68 -9.13 3.42 -0.38
CA LEU A 68 -9.87 2.31 0.21
C LEU A 68 -9.20 1.97 1.54
N SER A 69 -10.00 1.57 2.52
CA SER A 69 -9.52 1.16 3.84
C SER A 69 -10.30 -0.06 4.31
N ASP A 70 -9.65 -0.92 5.08
CA ASP A 70 -10.24 -2.08 5.72
C ASP A 70 -9.46 -2.42 7.01
N ALA A 71 -10.06 -3.22 7.88
CA ALA A 71 -9.37 -3.77 9.04
C ALA A 71 -8.24 -4.71 8.61
N ILE A 72 -7.16 -4.75 9.38
CA ILE A 72 -6.10 -5.71 9.12
C ILE A 72 -6.57 -7.14 9.39
N ASP A 73 -6.22 -8.07 8.51
CA ASP A 73 -6.67 -9.47 8.50
C ASP A 73 -5.53 -10.48 8.66
N ASP A 74 -4.31 -9.99 8.91
CA ASP A 74 -3.06 -10.74 8.99
C ASP A 74 -2.69 -11.61 7.77
N ASP A 75 -3.42 -11.49 6.65
CA ASP A 75 -3.04 -12.08 5.37
C ASP A 75 -2.13 -11.13 4.59
N ARG A 76 -0.82 -11.40 4.66
CA ARG A 76 0.21 -10.62 3.95
C ARG A 76 0.52 -11.15 2.55
N LEU A 77 0.04 -12.34 2.19
CA LEU A 77 0.31 -12.96 0.89
C LEU A 77 -0.77 -12.65 -0.13
N ASN A 78 -2.03 -12.56 0.31
CA ASN A 78 -3.15 -12.18 -0.55
C ASN A 78 -3.55 -10.72 -0.30
N GLN A 79 -2.69 -9.81 -0.77
CA GLN A 79 -2.87 -8.38 -0.58
C GLN A 79 -4.16 -7.86 -1.21
N ASN A 80 -5.12 -7.45 -0.40
CA ASN A 80 -6.39 -6.89 -0.86
C ASN A 80 -6.98 -5.89 0.13
N VAL A 81 -7.78 -4.94 -0.36
CA VAL A 81 -8.61 -4.03 0.45
C VAL A 81 -9.98 -3.94 -0.20
N ASN A 82 -10.99 -4.58 0.40
CA ASN A 82 -12.31 -4.73 -0.21
C ASN A 82 -12.22 -5.32 -1.64
N GLY A 83 -12.56 -4.53 -2.66
CA GLY A 83 -12.48 -4.90 -4.07
C GLY A 83 -11.13 -4.66 -4.73
N TYR A 84 -10.18 -4.00 -4.06
CA TYR A 84 -8.82 -3.78 -4.55
C TYR A 84 -7.98 -5.05 -4.38
N ARG A 85 -7.41 -5.59 -5.47
CA ARG A 85 -6.69 -6.87 -5.53
C ARG A 85 -5.56 -6.84 -6.56
#